data_AF-A0A645E3N1-F1
#
_entry.id   AF-A0A645E3N1-F1
#
_cell.length_a   1.000
_cell.length_b   1.000
_cell.length_c   1.000
_cell.angle_alpha   90.00
_cell.angle_beta   90.00
_cell.angle_gamma   90.00
#
_symmetry.space_group_name_H-M   'P 1'
#
loop_
_entity.id
_entity.type
_entity.pdbx_description
1 polymer ?
#
loop_
_entity_poly.entity_id
_entity_poly.type
_entity_poly.pdbx_seq_one_letter_code
_entity_poly.pdbx_strand_id
1 'polypeptide(L)'
;MDQLQKYEFEKIFPGCRLLDIHEYLMEKGVKLEGIQGVNYMYHEPCHTPMKVHSGIKVANELMGTRVDLSDRCCGESGTLAVARPDISTQVRFRKQEEIEKGVAKMQQAQPTAPTKILTSCPSCLQGLSRYADDAGGIEPDYIVVELAKHLLGENWLPDYVGKANSGGIERVLL
;
A
#
# COMPACT_ATOMS: atom_id res chain seq x y z
N MET A 1 -11.08 -2.91 -7.62
CA MET A 1 -11.49 -2.68 -9.02
C MET A 1 -12.61 -3.60 -9.50
N ASP A 2 -12.73 -4.83 -8.98
CA ASP A 2 -13.65 -5.86 -9.50
C ASP A 2 -15.11 -5.43 -9.67
N GLN A 3 -15.69 -4.65 -8.74
CA GLN A 3 -17.08 -4.19 -8.89
C GLN A 3 -17.23 -3.09 -9.95
N LEU A 4 -16.27 -2.17 -10.05
CA LEU A 4 -16.30 -1.06 -11.02
C LEU A 4 -16.26 -1.57 -12.47
N GLN A 5 -15.62 -2.71 -12.72
CA GLN A 5 -15.60 -3.33 -14.05
C GLN A 5 -16.99 -3.78 -14.52
N LYS A 6 -17.94 -4.03 -13.61
CA LYS A 6 -19.32 -4.41 -13.96
C LYS A 6 -20.20 -3.23 -14.38
N TYR A 7 -19.77 -1.99 -14.11
CA TYR A 7 -20.53 -0.79 -14.48
C TYR A 7 -20.47 -0.46 -15.98
N GLU A 8 -19.79 -1.29 -16.79
CA GLU A 8 -19.67 -1.13 -18.24
C GLU A 8 -19.29 0.30 -18.66
N PHE A 9 -18.33 0.92 -17.94
CA PHE A 9 -17.95 2.32 -18.17
C PHE A 9 -17.59 2.64 -19.62
N GLU A 10 -17.10 1.67 -20.40
CA GLU A 10 -16.83 1.84 -21.83
C GLU A 10 -18.08 2.20 -22.64
N LYS A 11 -19.27 1.72 -22.25
CA LYS A 11 -20.53 2.10 -22.93
C LYS A 11 -20.93 3.54 -22.65
N ILE A 12 -20.56 4.06 -21.48
CA ILE A 12 -20.87 5.44 -21.05
C ILE A 12 -19.78 6.40 -21.56
N PHE A 13 -18.52 5.97 -21.49
CA PHE A 13 -17.32 6.71 -21.84
C PHE A 13 -16.44 5.85 -22.77
N PRO A 14 -16.69 5.86 -24.09
CA PRO A 14 -15.93 5.07 -25.04
C PRO A 14 -14.42 5.35 -24.97
N GLY A 15 -13.61 4.29 -24.92
CA GLY A 15 -12.15 4.40 -24.82
C GLY A 15 -11.62 4.74 -23.41
N CYS A 16 -12.49 4.83 -22.40
CA CYS A 16 -12.02 5.01 -21.02
C CYS A 16 -11.21 3.80 -20.54
N ARG A 17 -10.27 4.04 -19.64
CA ARG A 17 -9.49 3.01 -18.96
C ARG A 17 -9.79 3.06 -17.47
N LEU A 18 -10.00 1.89 -16.88
CA LEU A 18 -10.09 1.74 -15.44
C LEU A 18 -8.73 1.26 -14.93
N LEU A 19 -8.08 2.09 -14.13
CA LEU A 19 -6.75 1.84 -13.58
C LEU A 19 -6.75 2.08 -12.09
N ASP A 20 -5.94 1.30 -11.37
CA ASP A 20 -5.58 1.65 -10.02
C ASP A 20 -4.62 2.86 -10.02
N ILE A 21 -4.69 3.69 -8.99
CA ILE A 21 -3.87 4.91 -8.89
C ILE A 21 -2.36 4.60 -8.96
N HIS A 22 -1.91 3.48 -8.41
CA HIS A 22 -0.49 3.11 -8.44
C HIS A 22 -0.03 2.78 -9.86
N GLU A 23 -0.86 2.08 -10.63
CA GLU A 23 -0.58 1.78 -12.04
C GLU A 23 -0.57 3.08 -12.87
N TYR A 24 -1.52 3.97 -12.62
CA TYR A 24 -1.57 5.26 -13.29
C TYR A 24 -0.31 6.09 -13.03
N LEU A 25 0.12 6.19 -11.77
CA LEU A 25 1.35 6.93 -11.41
C LEU A 25 2.59 6.32 -12.08
N MET A 26 2.68 4.99 -12.13
CA MET A 26 3.76 4.29 -12.81
C MET A 26 3.76 4.57 -14.31
N GLU A 27 2.60 4.54 -14.99
CA GLU A 27 2.48 4.89 -16.41
C GLU A 27 2.86 6.35 -16.69
N LYS A 28 2.65 7.26 -15.72
CA LYS A 28 3.08 8.65 -15.80
C LYS A 28 4.56 8.86 -15.49
N GLY A 29 5.29 7.80 -15.16
CA GLY A 29 6.72 7.87 -14.83
C GLY A 29 6.99 8.51 -13.46
N VAL A 30 5.97 8.60 -12.58
CA VAL A 30 6.17 9.04 -11.20
C VAL A 30 6.92 7.95 -10.46
N LYS A 31 8.04 8.32 -9.86
CA LYS A 31 8.84 7.45 -9.01
C LYS A 31 9.75 8.26 -8.11
N LEU A 32 10.29 7.60 -7.09
CA LEU A 32 11.33 8.15 -6.25
C LEU A 32 12.71 7.87 -6.87
N GLU A 33 13.67 8.76 -6.61
CA GLU A 33 15.03 8.63 -7.12
C GLU A 33 15.95 8.04 -6.05
N GLY A 34 15.91 6.71 -5.89
CA GLY A 34 16.90 5.98 -5.09
C GLY A 34 16.94 6.35 -3.60
N ILE A 35 15.82 6.13 -2.89
CA ILE A 35 15.74 6.35 -1.44
C ILE A 35 16.78 5.49 -0.71
N GLN A 36 17.47 6.10 0.24
CA GLN A 36 18.43 5.44 1.11
C GLN A 36 17.96 5.47 2.56
N GLY A 37 18.48 4.54 3.37
CA GLY A 37 18.27 4.53 4.81
C GLY A 37 16.91 3.98 5.25
N VAL A 38 16.13 3.37 4.36
CA VAL A 38 14.87 2.69 4.68
C VAL A 38 14.81 1.37 3.92
N ASN A 39 14.46 0.29 4.62
CA ASN A 39 14.17 -1.01 4.01
C ASN A 39 12.68 -1.09 3.68
N TYR A 40 12.33 -1.52 2.47
CA TYR A 40 10.95 -1.66 2.04
C TYR A 40 10.57 -3.10 1.75
N MET A 41 9.48 -3.55 2.36
CA MET A 41 8.71 -4.71 1.92
C MET A 41 7.34 -4.29 1.40
N TYR A 42 6.72 -5.13 0.59
CA TYR A 42 5.38 -4.91 0.07
C TYR A 42 4.46 -6.07 0.43
N HIS A 43 3.34 -5.75 1.07
CA HIS A 43 2.22 -6.67 1.24
C HIS A 43 1.24 -6.49 0.09
N GLU A 44 1.25 -7.46 -0.82
CA GLU A 44 0.24 -7.54 -1.87
C GLU A 44 -1.11 -7.93 -1.27
N PRO A 45 -2.17 -7.12 -1.46
CA PRO A 45 -3.49 -7.44 -0.93
C PRO A 45 -4.07 -8.71 -1.56
N CYS A 46 -4.78 -9.52 -0.77
CA CYS A 46 -5.49 -10.71 -1.28
C CYS A 46 -6.51 -10.36 -2.39
N HIS A 47 -7.07 -9.15 -2.34
CA HIS A 47 -7.90 -8.58 -3.39
C HIS A 47 -7.12 -7.48 -4.11
N THR A 48 -6.27 -7.88 -5.05
CA THR A 48 -5.37 -6.96 -5.75
C THR A 48 -6.18 -5.91 -6.54
N PRO A 49 -5.99 -4.61 -6.27
CA PRO A 49 -6.70 -3.58 -7.03
C PRO A 49 -6.05 -3.37 -8.40
N MET A 50 -4.73 -3.56 -8.50
CA MET A 50 -3.96 -3.47 -9.75
C MET A 50 -4.24 -4.68 -10.65
N LYS A 51 -4.55 -4.43 -11.93
CA LYS A 51 -4.99 -5.47 -12.89
C LYS A 51 -4.14 -5.58 -14.14
N VAL A 52 -3.35 -4.55 -14.44
CA VAL A 52 -2.46 -4.46 -15.61
C VAL A 52 -1.06 -4.97 -15.27
N HIS A 53 -0.59 -4.68 -14.05
CA HIS A 53 0.74 -5.07 -13.58
C HIS A 53 0.67 -5.75 -12.20
N SER A 54 1.64 -6.62 -11.91
CA SER A 54 1.76 -7.18 -10.56
C SER A 54 2.10 -6.08 -9.56
N GLY A 55 1.53 -6.15 -8.35
CA GLY A 55 1.68 -5.09 -7.37
C GLY A 55 3.13 -4.93 -6.91
N ILE A 56 3.87 -6.03 -6.80
CA ILE A 56 5.29 -5.98 -6.46
C ILE A 56 6.13 -5.25 -7.54
N LYS A 57 5.78 -5.38 -8.83
CA LYS A 57 6.46 -4.67 -9.91
C LYS A 57 6.18 -3.17 -9.80
N VAL A 58 4.91 -2.80 -9.59
CA VAL A 58 4.50 -1.40 -9.44
C VAL A 58 5.17 -0.78 -8.21
N ALA A 59 5.21 -1.49 -7.07
CA ALA A 59 5.88 -1.04 -5.87
C ALA A 59 7.38 -0.78 -6.10
N ASN A 60 8.10 -1.71 -6.75
CA ASN A 60 9.52 -1.50 -7.06
C ASN A 60 9.75 -0.30 -8.00
N GLU A 61 8.94 -0.15 -9.05
CA GLU A 61 9.08 0.95 -10.00
C GLU A 61 8.80 2.31 -9.34
N LEU A 62 7.71 2.41 -8.57
CA LEU A 62 7.32 3.65 -7.88
C LEU A 62 8.34 4.04 -6.80
N MET A 63 8.80 3.07 -6.01
CA MET A 63 9.75 3.34 -4.92
C MET A 63 11.17 3.61 -5.41
N GLY A 64 11.51 3.25 -6.67
CA GLY A 64 12.83 3.47 -7.25
C GLY A 64 13.98 2.80 -6.47
N THR A 65 13.64 1.81 -5.66
CA THR A 65 14.56 1.02 -4.82
C THR A 65 14.00 -0.40 -4.68
N ARG A 66 14.81 -1.30 -4.14
CA ARG A 66 14.40 -2.70 -3.95
C ARG A 66 13.29 -2.79 -2.91
N VAL A 67 12.18 -3.40 -3.30
CA VAL A 67 11.06 -3.75 -2.42
C VAL A 67 10.86 -5.27 -2.48
N ASP A 68 11.01 -5.96 -1.35
CA ASP A 68 10.79 -7.41 -1.27
C ASP A 68 9.32 -7.72 -0.95
N LEU A 69 8.78 -8.80 -1.51
CA LEU A 69 7.41 -9.23 -1.22
C LEU A 69 7.30 -9.82 0.20
N SER A 70 6.32 -9.36 0.97
CA SER A 70 5.85 -9.98 2.21
C SER A 70 4.56 -10.74 1.93
N ASP A 71 4.70 -12.03 1.65
CA ASP A 71 3.62 -12.93 1.24
C ASP A 71 2.63 -13.19 2.40
N ARG A 72 1.53 -13.89 2.09
CA ARG A 72 0.43 -14.29 2.97
C ARG A 72 -0.50 -13.16 3.40
N CYS A 73 -1.75 -13.55 3.64
CA CYS A 73 -2.81 -12.69 4.14
C CYS A 73 -2.41 -12.03 5.47
N CYS A 74 -2.78 -10.77 5.66
CA CYS A 74 -2.54 -10.07 6.92
C CYS A 74 -3.41 -10.55 8.09
N GLY A 75 -4.42 -11.40 7.86
CA GLY A 75 -5.32 -11.93 8.90
C GLY A 75 -6.32 -10.91 9.45
N GLU A 76 -5.97 -9.64 9.53
CA GLU A 76 -6.71 -8.64 10.29
C GLU A 76 -7.77 -7.88 9.48
N SER A 77 -7.67 -7.90 8.15
CA SER A 77 -8.46 -7.04 7.26
C SER A 77 -9.78 -7.67 6.80
N GLY A 78 -10.70 -6.83 6.31
CA GLY A 78 -11.93 -7.30 5.65
C GLY A 78 -12.93 -7.96 6.60
N THR A 79 -13.02 -7.47 7.84
CA THR A 79 -13.89 -7.98 8.93
C THR A 79 -13.56 -9.38 9.48
N LEU A 80 -12.57 -10.09 8.89
CA LEU A 80 -12.20 -11.46 9.30
C LEU A 80 -11.84 -11.55 10.79
N ALA A 81 -11.01 -10.64 11.29
CA ALA A 81 -10.60 -10.62 12.69
C ALA A 81 -11.78 -10.47 13.67
N VAL A 82 -12.83 -9.75 13.27
CA VAL A 82 -14.02 -9.55 14.10
C VAL A 82 -14.98 -10.74 13.97
N ALA A 83 -15.19 -11.23 12.75
CA ALA A 83 -16.16 -12.29 12.49
C ALA A 83 -15.67 -13.68 12.93
N ARG A 84 -14.37 -13.96 12.81
CA ARG A 84 -13.72 -15.25 13.09
C ARG A 84 -12.35 -15.06 13.77
N PRO A 85 -12.32 -14.52 15.00
CA PRO A 85 -11.06 -14.33 15.73
C PRO A 85 -10.29 -15.63 15.96
N ASP A 86 -11.00 -16.76 16.06
CA ASP A 86 -10.46 -18.12 16.20
C ASP A 86 -9.59 -18.55 14.99
N ILE A 87 -9.96 -18.10 13.79
CA ILE A 87 -9.19 -18.33 12.56
C ILE A 87 -8.16 -17.22 12.36
N SER A 88 -8.57 -15.96 12.53
CA SER A 88 -7.73 -14.78 12.28
C SER A 88 -6.43 -14.83 13.06
N THR A 89 -6.47 -15.29 14.32
CA THR A 89 -5.29 -15.39 15.18
C THR A 89 -4.22 -16.31 14.59
N GLN A 90 -4.61 -17.43 13.97
CA GLN A 90 -3.65 -18.36 13.33
C GLN A 90 -3.06 -17.76 12.04
N VAL A 91 -3.90 -17.11 11.24
CA VAL A 91 -3.45 -16.39 10.04
C VAL A 91 -2.47 -15.28 10.42
N ARG A 92 -2.77 -14.56 11.50
CA ARG A 92 -1.94 -13.50 12.06
C ARG A 92 -0.57 -14.04 12.48
N PHE A 93 -0.53 -15.13 13.23
CA PHE A 93 0.72 -15.77 13.64
C PHE A 93 1.59 -16.12 12.42
N ARG A 94 0.98 -16.72 11.39
CA ARG A 94 1.69 -17.05 10.15
C ARG A 94 2.22 -15.82 9.42
N LYS A 95 1.45 -14.73 9.38
CA LYS A 95 1.89 -13.47 8.77
C LYS A 95 3.05 -12.85 9.54
N GLN A 96 2.98 -12.85 10.87
CA GLN A 96 4.03 -12.32 11.73
C GLN A 96 5.37 -13.01 11.43
N GLU A 97 5.39 -14.35 11.37
CA GLU A 97 6.61 -15.09 11.01
C GLU A 97 7.18 -14.67 9.64
N GLU A 98 6.32 -14.41 8.65
CA GLU A 98 6.77 -13.98 7.32
C GLU A 98 7.31 -12.55 7.32
N ILE A 99 6.72 -11.65 8.12
CA ILE A 99 7.23 -10.30 8.31
C ILE A 99 8.60 -10.36 9.01
N GLU A 100 8.72 -11.09 10.12
CA GLU A 100 9.96 -11.23 10.89
C GLU A 100 11.10 -11.80 10.03
N LYS A 101 10.83 -12.82 9.20
CA LYS A 101 11.81 -13.34 8.23
C LYS A 101 12.24 -12.27 7.22
N GLY A 102 11.29 -11.48 6.72
CA GLY A 102 11.57 -10.37 5.83
C GLY A 102 12.46 -9.30 6.48
N VAL A 103 12.10 -8.89 7.71
CA VAL A 103 12.86 -7.93 8.50
C VAL A 103 14.28 -8.44 8.76
N ALA A 104 14.43 -9.69 9.22
CA ALA A 104 15.73 -10.28 9.51
C ALA A 104 16.65 -10.30 8.26
N LYS A 105 16.09 -10.61 7.08
CA LYS A 105 16.82 -10.57 5.81
C LYS A 105 17.25 -9.15 5.43
N MET A 106 16.41 -8.15 5.67
CA MET A 106 16.72 -6.75 5.38
C MET A 106 17.76 -6.17 6.33
N GLN A 107 17.67 -6.50 7.62
CA GLN A 107 18.62 -6.09 8.64
C GLN A 107 20.02 -6.68 8.43
N GLN A 108 20.16 -7.84 7.78
CA GLN A 108 21.49 -8.34 7.37
C GLN A 108 22.18 -7.41 6.37
N ALA A 109 21.42 -6.73 5.50
CA ALA A 109 21.94 -5.80 4.51
C ALA A 109 22.08 -4.38 5.07
N GLN A 110 21.11 -3.92 5.87
CA GLN A 110 21.08 -2.59 6.48
C GLN A 110 20.58 -2.69 7.94
N PRO A 111 21.45 -3.01 8.92
CA PRO A 111 21.05 -3.34 10.29
C PRO A 111 20.33 -2.23 11.05
N THR A 112 20.67 -0.98 10.74
CA THR A 112 20.16 0.20 11.45
C THR A 112 19.03 0.91 10.70
N ALA A 113 18.68 0.47 9.49
CA ALA A 113 17.66 1.13 8.69
C ALA A 113 16.26 0.68 9.16
N PRO A 114 15.32 1.61 9.41
CA PRO A 114 13.93 1.26 9.67
C PRO A 114 13.35 0.44 8.52
N THR A 115 12.42 -0.45 8.85
CA THR A 115 11.75 -1.30 7.88
C THR A 115 10.28 -0.89 7.74
N LYS A 116 9.88 -0.56 6.52
CA LYS A 116 8.48 -0.24 6.19
C LYS A 116 7.82 -1.38 5.43
N ILE A 117 6.55 -1.63 5.72
CA ILE A 117 5.70 -2.52 4.92
C ILE A 117 4.65 -1.71 4.16
N LEU A 118 4.84 -1.62 2.85
CA LEU A 118 3.94 -0.91 1.96
C LEU A 118 2.77 -1.80 1.56
N THR A 119 1.60 -1.20 1.34
CA THR A 119 0.47 -1.88 0.70
C THR A 119 -0.31 -0.93 -0.19
N SER A 120 -1.17 -1.49 -1.04
CA SER A 120 -2.09 -0.77 -1.92
C SER A 120 -3.56 -0.96 -1.51
N CYS A 121 -3.83 -1.43 -0.28
CA CYS A 121 -5.19 -1.64 0.22
C CYS A 121 -5.38 -0.98 1.60
N PRO A 122 -6.33 -0.03 1.76
CA PRO A 122 -6.56 0.64 3.03
C PRO A 122 -6.93 -0.31 4.18
N SER A 123 -7.69 -1.36 3.88
CA SER A 123 -8.03 -2.37 4.89
C SER A 123 -6.78 -3.16 5.32
N CYS A 124 -5.89 -3.50 4.39
CA CYS A 124 -4.60 -4.13 4.70
C CYS A 124 -3.73 -3.20 5.54
N LEU A 125 -3.69 -1.90 5.24
CA LEU A 125 -2.93 -0.92 6.02
C LEU A 125 -3.37 -0.92 7.49
N GLN A 126 -4.68 -0.85 7.73
CA GLN A 126 -5.24 -0.94 9.08
C GLN A 126 -4.94 -2.29 9.75
N GLY A 127 -4.92 -3.39 8.99
CA GLY A 127 -4.57 -4.70 9.53
C GLY A 127 -3.09 -4.80 9.91
N LEU A 128 -2.22 -4.32 9.02
CA LEU A 128 -0.77 -4.33 9.19
C LEU A 128 -0.32 -3.43 10.34
N SER A 129 -1.06 -2.36 10.67
CA SER A 129 -0.77 -1.52 11.84
C SER A 129 -0.81 -2.29 13.16
N ARG A 130 -1.51 -3.44 13.22
CA ARG A 130 -1.55 -4.32 14.39
C ARG A 130 -0.31 -5.21 14.53
N TYR A 131 0.66 -5.11 13.61
CA TYR A 131 1.95 -5.80 13.67
C TYR A 131 3.12 -4.86 14.01
N ALA A 132 2.87 -3.55 14.10
CA ALA A 132 3.92 -2.55 14.31
C ALA A 132 4.78 -2.86 15.56
N ASP A 133 4.13 -3.29 16.65
CA ASP A 133 4.78 -3.59 17.92
C ASP A 133 5.25 -5.05 18.05
N ASP A 134 4.72 -5.96 17.23
CA ASP A 134 4.92 -7.41 17.38
C ASP A 134 6.05 -7.95 16.48
N ALA A 135 6.21 -7.41 15.26
CA ALA A 135 7.01 -8.02 14.20
C ALA A 135 8.35 -7.28 13.93
N GLY A 136 9.08 -6.95 15.00
CA GLY A 136 10.42 -6.36 14.88
C GLY A 136 10.46 -4.86 14.51
N GLY A 137 9.37 -4.12 14.79
CA GLY A 137 9.32 -2.67 14.62
C GLY A 137 9.13 -2.21 13.17
N ILE A 138 8.14 -2.80 12.48
CA ILE A 138 7.78 -2.38 11.12
C ILE A 138 6.82 -1.18 11.13
N GLU A 139 7.01 -0.25 10.19
CA GLU A 139 6.07 0.85 9.96
C GLU A 139 5.23 0.55 8.71
N PRO A 140 3.92 0.26 8.86
CA PRO A 140 3.05 0.05 7.73
C PRO A 140 2.64 1.38 7.10
N ASP A 141 2.72 1.46 5.77
CA ASP A 141 2.31 2.65 5.03
C ASP A 141 1.68 2.26 3.68
N TYR A 142 1.12 3.26 3.01
CA TYR A 142 0.53 3.14 1.70
C TYR A 142 1.48 3.67 0.64
N ILE A 143 1.63 3.00 -0.50
CA ILE A 143 2.65 3.39 -1.50
C ILE A 143 2.48 4.87 -1.91
N VAL A 144 1.25 5.32 -2.21
CA VAL A 144 1.06 6.74 -2.60
C VAL A 144 1.32 7.74 -1.48
N VAL A 145 1.16 7.35 -0.22
CA VAL A 145 1.46 8.21 0.93
C VAL A 145 2.98 8.35 1.07
N GLU A 146 3.71 7.25 0.94
CA GLU A 146 5.17 7.27 0.94
C GLU A 146 5.69 8.13 -0.23
N LEU A 147 5.15 7.97 -1.45
CA LEU A 147 5.47 8.85 -2.58
C LEU A 147 5.21 10.33 -2.27
N ALA A 148 4.05 10.66 -1.69
CA ALA A 148 3.69 12.04 -1.39
C ALA A 148 4.64 12.66 -0.35
N LYS A 149 4.99 11.92 0.71
CA LYS A 149 5.96 12.38 1.72
C LYS A 149 7.30 12.76 1.10
N HIS A 150 7.82 11.93 0.19
CA HIS A 150 9.13 12.16 -0.44
C HIS A 150 9.09 13.22 -1.54
N LEU A 151 8.04 13.27 -2.36
CA LEU A 151 7.95 14.19 -3.51
C LEU A 151 7.40 15.58 -3.14
N LEU A 152 6.49 15.65 -2.17
CA LEU A 152 5.78 16.88 -1.80
C LEU A 152 6.21 17.42 -0.43
N GLY A 153 7.03 16.67 0.31
CA GLY A 153 7.55 17.05 1.63
C GLY A 153 6.64 16.66 2.80
N GLU A 154 7.10 16.86 4.03
CA GLU A 154 6.40 16.40 5.25
C GLU A 154 5.01 17.04 5.44
N ASN A 155 4.83 18.29 4.98
CA ASN A 155 3.57 19.03 5.06
C ASN A 155 2.60 18.71 3.91
N TRP A 156 2.86 17.68 3.10
CA TRP A 156 2.04 17.37 1.93
C TRP A 156 0.54 17.24 2.25
N LEU A 157 0.18 16.63 3.39
CA LEU A 157 -1.20 16.35 3.76
C LEU A 157 -1.97 17.63 4.14
N PRO A 158 -1.51 18.45 5.11
CA PRO A 158 -2.19 19.70 5.42
C PRO A 158 -2.26 20.64 4.21
N ASP A 159 -1.21 20.71 3.39
CA ASP A 159 -1.18 21.53 2.18
C ASP A 159 -2.19 21.02 1.14
N TYR A 160 -2.27 19.71 0.94
CA TYR A 160 -3.25 19.08 0.06
C TYR A 160 -4.68 19.35 0.53
N VAL A 161 -4.97 19.15 1.81
CA VAL A 161 -6.31 19.39 2.39
C VAL A 161 -6.69 20.86 2.29
N GLY A 162 -5.76 21.78 2.56
CA GLY A 162 -5.96 23.22 2.42
C GLY A 162 -6.36 23.60 0.98
N LYS A 163 -5.61 23.12 -0.01
CA LYS A 163 -5.88 23.34 -1.44
C LYS A 163 -7.20 22.71 -1.90
N ALA A 164 -7.51 21.50 -1.45
CA ALA A 164 -8.76 20.82 -1.79
C ALA A 164 -9.98 21.56 -1.22
N ASN A 165 -9.87 22.06 0.01
CA ASN A 165 -10.95 22.83 0.65
C ASN A 165 -11.12 24.24 0.04
N SER A 166 -10.08 24.84 -0.52
CA SER A 166 -10.14 26.14 -1.19
C SER A 166 -10.69 26.05 -2.63
N GLY A 167 -11.85 25.42 -2.79
CA GLY A 167 -12.59 25.34 -4.06
C GLY A 167 -12.36 24.10 -4.91
N GLY A 168 -11.55 23.12 -4.45
CA GLY A 168 -11.33 21.86 -5.15
C GLY A 168 -12.39 20.78 -4.88
N ILE A 169 -13.26 20.97 -3.89
CA ILE A 169 -14.35 20.05 -3.56
C ILE A 169 -15.67 20.66 -4.01
N GLU A 170 -16.18 20.17 -5.13
CA GLU A 170 -17.56 20.44 -5.54
C GLU A 170 -18.50 19.59 -4.67
N ARG A 171 -19.21 20.23 -3.76
CA ARG A 171 -20.17 19.54 -2.88
C ARG A 171 -21.44 19.27 -3.66
N VAL A 172 -21.62 18.04 -4.11
CA VAL A 172 -22.93 17.57 -4.59
C VAL A 172 -23.81 17.35 -3.36
N LEU A 173 -24.52 18.40 -2.96
CA LEU A 173 -25.59 18.31 -1.97
C LEU A 173 -26.82 17.73 -2.67
N LEU A 174 -27.13 16.46 -2.41
CA LEU A 174 -28.39 15.83 -2.78
C LEU A 174 -29.46 16.14 -1.72
#